data_AF-A0A497JZR9-F1
#
_entry.id   AF-A0A497JZR9-F1
#
_cell.length_a   1.000
_cell.length_b   1.000
_cell.length_c   1.000
_cell.angle_alpha   90.00
_cell.angle_beta   90.00
_cell.angle_gamma   90.00
#
_symmetry.space_group_name_H-M   'P 1'
#
loop_
_entity.id
_entity.type
_entity.pdbx_description
1 polymer ?
#
loop_
_entity_poly.entity_id
_entity_poly.type
_entity_poly.pdbx_seq_one_letter_code
_entity_poly.pdbx_strand_id
1 'polypeptide(L)'
;MLRHGSYKALGDLHRRMLMISAMYFMDPYNFDLERVQRCVIHYAVPDGRIIPFCTMNSIHGEKIEKEFGVPVEEWRKRRKAGIDEVA
;
A
#
# COMPACT_ATOMS: atom_id res chain seq x y z
N MET A 1 -6.04 27.41 -10.55
CA MET A 1 -5.10 28.04 -11.50
C MET A 1 -4.08 28.85 -10.71
N LEU A 2 -2.78 28.58 -10.89
CA LEU A 2 -1.71 29.35 -10.23
C LEU A 2 -1.67 30.77 -10.81
N ARG A 3 -1.83 31.78 -9.94
CA ARG A 3 -1.76 33.20 -10.34
C ARG A 3 -0.50 33.92 -9.84
N HIS A 4 0.23 33.31 -8.91
CA HIS A 4 1.43 33.86 -8.28
C HIS A 4 2.47 32.74 -8.10
N GLY A 5 3.75 33.04 -8.30
CA GLY A 5 4.87 32.09 -8.20
C GLY A 5 5.43 31.92 -6.79
N SER A 6 4.60 31.79 -5.76
CA SER A 6 5.04 31.58 -4.38
C SER A 6 4.81 30.14 -3.92
N TYR A 7 5.66 29.64 -3.00
CA TYR A 7 5.50 28.29 -2.42
C TYR A 7 4.14 28.11 -1.75
N LYS A 8 3.63 29.17 -1.11
CA LYS A 8 2.29 29.20 -0.52
C LYS A 8 1.20 28.96 -1.59
N ALA A 9 1.27 29.64 -2.73
CA ALA A 9 0.31 29.48 -3.82
C ALA A 9 0.33 28.06 -4.41
N LEU A 10 1.51 27.44 -4.49
CA LEU A 10 1.67 26.04 -4.90
C LEU A 10 1.01 25.07 -3.91
N GLY A 11 1.24 25.27 -2.61
CA GLY A 11 0.62 24.45 -1.56
C GLY A 11 -0.91 24.58 -1.54
N ASP A 12 -1.45 25.79 -1.73
CA ASP A 12 -2.90 26.04 -1.78
C ASP A 12 -3.56 25.37 -2.99
N LEU A 13 -2.86 25.26 -4.13
CA LEU A 13 -3.32 24.48 -5.29
C LEU A 13 -3.26 22.97 -5.00
N HIS A 14 -2.13 22.47 -4.49
CA HIS A 14 -1.90 21.04 -4.27
C HIS A 14 -2.96 20.43 -3.34
N ARG A 15 -3.38 21.15 -2.28
CA ARG A 15 -4.44 20.71 -1.37
C ARG A 15 -5.83 20.57 -2.01
N ARG A 16 -6.03 21.14 -3.20
CA ARG A 16 -7.29 21.06 -3.97
C ARG A 16 -7.18 20.10 -5.15
N MET A 17 -6.03 19.46 -5.34
CA MET A 17 -5.83 18.47 -6.39
C MET A 17 -6.11 17.07 -5.86
N LEU A 18 -6.78 16.26 -6.68
CA LEU A 18 -6.87 14.82 -6.48
C LEU A 18 -5.92 14.15 -7.48
N MET A 19 -4.96 13.39 -6.97
CA MET A 19 -4.10 12.57 -7.83
C MET A 19 -4.84 11.28 -8.18
N ILE A 20 -5.02 11.04 -9.48
CA ILE A 20 -5.54 9.77 -10.00
C ILE A 20 -4.36 9.06 -10.68
N SER A 21 -4.05 7.85 -10.22
CA SER A 21 -3.02 7.00 -10.81
C SER A 21 -3.62 5.65 -11.14
N ALA A 22 -3.24 5.10 -12.30
CA ALA A 22 -3.60 3.75 -12.72
C ALA A 22 -2.32 3.06 -13.20
N MET A 23 -2.13 1.81 -12.78
CA MET A 23 -1.01 0.98 -13.19
C MET A 23 -1.45 -0.47 -13.24
N TYR A 24 -0.87 -1.25 -14.16
CA TYR A 24 -1.12 -2.68 -14.23
C TYR A 24 -0.38 -3.42 -13.11
N PHE A 25 -0.96 -4.53 -12.63
CA PHE A 25 -0.29 -5.43 -11.69
C PHE A 25 0.81 -6.22 -12.40
N MET A 26 1.95 -6.40 -11.74
CA MET A 26 3.02 -7.25 -12.28
C MET A 26 2.77 -8.72 -11.92
N ASP A 27 3.01 -9.59 -12.89
CA ASP A 27 3.00 -11.04 -12.81
C ASP A 27 4.39 -11.60 -13.18
N PRO A 28 4.62 -12.92 -13.07
CA PRO A 28 5.93 -13.51 -13.37
C PRO A 28 6.47 -13.27 -14.79
N TYR A 29 5.61 -12.97 -15.78
CA TYR A 29 6.00 -12.78 -17.18
C TYR A 29 6.32 -11.32 -17.54
N ASN A 30 5.91 -10.35 -16.71
CA ASN A 30 6.14 -8.91 -16.95
C ASN A 30 6.78 -8.20 -15.76
N PHE A 31 7.46 -8.96 -14.90
CA PHE A 31 8.08 -8.45 -13.69
C PHE A 31 9.27 -7.53 -13.99
N ASP A 32 9.21 -6.28 -13.53
CA ASP A 32 10.21 -5.25 -13.78
C ASP A 32 10.86 -4.79 -12.46
N LEU A 33 12.17 -5.03 -12.34
CA LEU A 33 12.96 -4.66 -11.16
C LEU A 33 13.16 -3.15 -10.99
N GLU A 34 13.29 -2.39 -12.08
CA GLU A 34 13.44 -0.93 -11.98
C GLU A 34 12.16 -0.30 -11.44
N ARG A 35 11.00 -0.82 -11.86
CA ARG A 35 9.70 -0.42 -11.33
C ARG A 35 9.55 -0.75 -9.84
N VAL A 36 10.07 -1.90 -9.38
CA VAL A 36 10.08 -2.24 -7.95
C VAL A 36 10.94 -1.26 -7.15
N GLN A 37 12.14 -0.91 -7.64
CA GLN A 37 13.05 0.01 -6.95
C GLN A 37 12.49 1.43 -6.79
N ARG A 38 11.60 1.85 -7.70
CA ARG A 38 10.96 3.18 -7.69
C ARG A 38 9.49 3.14 -7.26
N CYS A 39 9.06 2.07 -6.61
CA CYS A 39 7.68 1.94 -6.17
C CYS A 39 7.34 3.06 -5.17
N VAL A 40 6.08 3.51 -5.17
CA VAL A 40 5.57 4.51 -4.21
C VAL A 40 4.49 3.94 -3.29
N ILE A 41 4.15 2.65 -3.47
CA ILE A 41 3.15 1.93 -2.67
C ILE A 41 3.88 0.79 -1.95
N HIS A 42 3.83 0.78 -0.62
CA HIS A 42 4.58 -0.16 0.20
C HIS A 42 3.74 -0.69 1.36
N TYR A 43 4.06 -1.90 1.79
CA TYR A 43 3.55 -2.51 3.01
C TYR A 43 4.61 -2.43 4.10
N ALA A 44 4.22 -1.99 5.29
CA ALA A 44 5.02 -2.15 6.49
C ALA A 44 4.63 -3.49 7.14
N VAL A 45 5.63 -4.30 7.49
CA VAL A 45 5.42 -5.57 8.19
C VAL A 45 5.89 -5.48 9.66
N PRO A 46 5.38 -6.34 10.56
CA PRO A 46 5.62 -6.20 12.01
C PRO A 46 7.08 -6.25 12.46
N ASP A 47 7.98 -6.84 11.66
CA ASP A 47 9.41 -6.90 11.94
C ASP A 47 10.20 -5.68 11.41
N GLY A 48 9.49 -4.65 10.94
CA GLY A 48 10.07 -3.37 10.54
C GLY A 48 10.52 -3.29 9.09
N ARG A 49 10.38 -4.35 8.28
CA ARG A 49 10.65 -4.27 6.83
C ARG A 49 9.58 -3.44 6.11
N ILE A 50 9.99 -2.77 5.03
CA ILE A 50 9.12 -2.06 4.09
C ILE A 50 9.21 -2.78 2.74
N ILE A 51 8.10 -3.33 2.26
CA ILE A 51 8.07 -4.17 1.07
C ILE A 51 7.24 -3.50 -0.02
N PRO A 52 7.79 -3.30 -1.24
CA PRO A 52 7.03 -2.77 -2.37
C PRO A 52 5.79 -3.59 -2.71
N PHE A 53 4.77 -2.92 -3.22
CA PHE A 53 3.46 -3.51 -3.47
C PHE A 53 3.50 -4.80 -4.32
N CYS A 54 4.14 -4.76 -5.49
CA CYS A 54 4.16 -5.92 -6.40
C CYS A 54 4.95 -7.10 -5.82
N THR A 55 6.08 -6.84 -5.15
CA THR A 55 6.86 -7.90 -4.47
C THR A 55 6.12 -8.50 -3.29
N MET A 56 5.33 -7.70 -2.56
CA MET A 56 4.50 -8.21 -1.48
C MET A 56 3.43 -9.18 -2.01
N ASN A 57 2.71 -8.79 -3.06
CA ASN A 57 1.63 -9.60 -3.62
C ASN A 57 2.13 -10.86 -4.36
N SER A 58 3.26 -10.76 -5.09
CA SER A 58 3.70 -11.83 -5.99
C SER A 58 4.78 -12.75 -5.41
N ILE A 59 5.48 -12.36 -4.34
CA ILE A 59 6.65 -13.09 -3.82
C ILE A 59 6.62 -13.28 -2.31
N HIS A 60 6.44 -12.20 -1.54
CA HIS A 60 6.66 -12.25 -0.09
C HIS A 60 5.41 -12.55 0.74
N GLY A 61 4.21 -12.37 0.17
CA GLY A 61 2.94 -12.44 0.88
C GLY A 61 2.75 -13.73 1.66
N GLU A 62 2.90 -14.88 1.00
CA GLU A 62 2.72 -16.19 1.64
C GLU A 62 3.64 -16.40 2.84
N LYS A 63 4.91 -15.96 2.73
CA LYS A 63 5.87 -16.09 3.83
C LYS A 63 5.49 -15.19 5.01
N ILE A 64 5.14 -13.94 4.73
CA ILE A 64 4.75 -12.96 5.76
C ILE A 64 3.47 -13.39 6.47
N GLU A 65 2.48 -13.89 5.73
CA GLU A 65 1.22 -14.38 6.31
C GLU A 65 1.43 -15.60 7.20
N LYS A 66 2.31 -16.53 6.82
CA LYS A 66 2.65 -17.67 7.69
C LYS A 66 3.38 -17.25 8.97
N GLU A 67 4.21 -16.22 8.89
CA GLU A 67 5.05 -15.77 10.00
C GLU A 67 4.27 -14.87 11.00
N PHE A 68 3.43 -13.97 10.50
CA PHE A 68 2.77 -12.94 11.31
C PHE A 68 1.24 -13.00 11.28
N GLY A 69 0.66 -13.85 10.43
CA GLY A 69 -0.79 -14.00 10.32
C GLY A 69 -1.40 -14.59 11.58
N VAL A 70 -2.61 -14.15 11.89
CA VAL A 70 -3.41 -14.71 12.99
C VAL A 70 -4.58 -15.48 12.38
N PRO A 71 -4.84 -16.73 12.79
CA PRO A 71 -6.00 -17.47 12.32
C PRO A 71 -7.30 -16.69 12.55
N VAL A 72 -8.24 -16.77 11.62
CA VAL A 72 -9.50 -16.01 11.65
C VAL A 72 -10.28 -16.24 12.96
N GLU A 73 -10.31 -17.48 13.45
CA GLU A 73 -10.97 -17.83 14.71
C GLU A 73 -10.34 -17.17 15.94
N GLU A 74 -9.02 -17.04 15.96
CA GLU A 74 -8.31 -16.34 17.02
C GLU A 74 -8.52 -14.83 16.92
N TRP A 75 -8.48 -14.27 15.70
CA TRP A 75 -8.75 -12.87 15.44
C TRP A 75 -10.16 -12.47 15.90
N ARG A 76 -11.18 -13.29 15.62
CA ARG A 76 -12.58 -13.11 16.05
C ARG A 76 -12.73 -13.14 17.57
N LYS A 77 -11.97 -13.98 18.28
CA LYS A 77 -11.99 -13.99 19.76
C LYS A 77 -11.37 -12.72 20.34
N ARG A 78 -10.29 -12.22 19.72
CA ARG A 78 -9.59 -10.99 20.17
C ARG A 78 -10.39 -9.72 19.91
N ARG A 79 -11.21 -9.69 18.85
CA ARG A 79 -12.06 -8.54 18.51
C ARG A 79 -13.54 -8.88 18.66
N LYS A 80 -14.20 -8.27 19.64
CA LYS A 80 -15.66 -8.39 19.87
C LYS A 80 -16.52 -7.68 18.80
N ALA A 81 -15.93 -7.05 17.80
CA ALA A 81 -16.64 -6.36 16.72
C ALA A 81 -16.93 -7.36 15.59
N GLY A 82 -18.21 -7.45 15.18
CA GLY A 82 -18.61 -8.26 14.04
C GLY A 82 -17.94 -7.78 12.76
N ILE A 83 -17.64 -8.69 11.84
CA ILE A 83 -17.10 -8.35 10.50
C ILE A 83 -18.01 -7.35 9.77
N ASP A 84 -19.31 -7.38 10.11
CA ASP A 84 -20.37 -6.53 9.57
C ASP A 84 -20.26 -5.06 10.01
N GLU A 85 -19.43 -4.73 11.01
CA GLU A 85 -19.21 -3.36 11.50
C GLU A 85 -18.07 -2.62 10.78
N VAL A 86 -17.27 -3.35 9.98
CA VAL A 86 -16.04 -2.83 9.34
C VAL A 86 -16.15 -2.79 7.81
N ALA A 87 -17.18 -3.41 7.23
CA ALA A 87 -17.45 -3.46 5.79
C ALA A 87 -18.45 -2.38 5.35
#